data_AF-A0A5J4UKS2-F1
#
_entry.id   AF-A0A5J4UKS2-F1
#
_cell.length_a   1.000
_cell.length_b   1.000
_cell.length_c   1.000
_cell.angle_alpha   90.00
_cell.angle_beta   90.00
_cell.angle_gamma   90.00
#
_symmetry.space_group_name_H-M   'P 1'
#
loop_
_entity.id
_entity.type
_entity.pdbx_description
1 polymer ?
#
loop_
_entity_poly.entity_id
_entity_poly.type
_entity_poly.pdbx_seq_one_letter_code
_entity_poly.pdbx_strand_id
1 'polypeptide(L)'
;ANNFLQNISGILVDEKKKEQQFIEALTLLIKLFKYGTPETKELIKSQITVPRIESFTLHYDNDISTKALALLKEIEEEKMSDEDKKELKKCEHDMKQIYNDVILKVTEECKKMIAEKQTLKMIKQVMHNAQISKITWAGQYIVYLACYATNTLIDKEAVLSHELEKSGIVDELIYFFNKLPTKEIRSFHIIHLFKFVEACSISERRRLVQIGILNPLNQLLENENEITLKYLSQIALRIISAVGDNSEDGKPNPLREQMNQDGIQGQLLQIFHYQNYKDKEINSIAAITLGFLYKAVLLPSESGSKIIDHLKQKILHYNQFIVESSLDALAQLAECECILHKINNIFINN
;
A
#
# COMPACT_ATOMS: atom_id res chain seq x y z
N ALA A 1 -9.09 -31.52 24.52
CA ALA A 1 -8.59 -30.18 24.20
C ALA A 1 -7.45 -30.21 23.18
N ASN A 2 -6.38 -31.02 23.35
CA ASN A 2 -5.23 -31.02 22.44
C ASN A 2 -5.58 -31.24 20.95
N ASN A 3 -6.43 -32.21 20.61
CA ASN A 3 -6.78 -32.46 19.21
C ASN A 3 -7.53 -31.28 18.55
N PHE A 4 -8.18 -30.42 19.35
CA PHE A 4 -8.96 -29.30 18.81
C PHE A 4 -8.07 -28.18 18.26
N LEU A 5 -7.09 -27.72 19.04
CA LEU A 5 -6.15 -26.70 18.57
C LEU A 5 -5.24 -27.23 17.45
N GLN A 6 -4.89 -28.51 17.49
CA GLN A 6 -4.19 -29.16 16.37
C GLN A 6 -5.02 -29.13 15.08
N ASN A 7 -6.33 -29.37 15.15
CA ASN A 7 -7.20 -29.26 13.97
C ASN A 7 -7.25 -27.83 13.43
N ILE A 8 -7.32 -26.83 14.30
CA ILE A 8 -7.28 -25.41 13.90
C ILE A 8 -5.93 -25.08 13.25
N SER A 9 -4.82 -25.52 13.85
CA SER A 9 -3.48 -25.37 13.28
C SER A 9 -3.39 -26.00 11.89
N GLY A 10 -3.94 -27.21 11.74
CA GLY A 10 -4.04 -27.90 10.45
C GLY A 10 -4.85 -27.12 9.40
N ILE A 11 -5.92 -26.43 9.80
CA ILE A 11 -6.64 -25.51 8.89
C ILE A 11 -5.73 -24.38 8.45
N LEU A 12 -5.04 -23.72 9.40
CA LEU A 12 -4.22 -22.54 9.10
C LEU A 12 -3.01 -22.86 8.20
N VAL A 13 -2.47 -24.08 8.22
CA VAL A 13 -1.32 -24.48 7.41
C VAL A 13 -1.72 -25.00 6.02
N ASP A 14 -2.96 -25.48 5.85
CA ASP A 14 -3.41 -26.04 4.57
C ASP A 14 -3.80 -24.94 3.57
N GLU A 15 -2.90 -24.66 2.63
CA GLU A 15 -3.09 -23.67 1.55
C GLU A 15 -4.27 -23.99 0.61
N LYS A 16 -4.84 -25.20 0.66
CA LYS A 16 -6.00 -25.59 -0.16
C LYS A 16 -7.34 -25.24 0.50
N LYS A 17 -7.33 -24.74 1.74
CA LYS A 17 -8.55 -24.36 2.45
C LYS A 17 -9.17 -23.13 1.82
N LYS A 18 -10.49 -23.03 1.94
CA LYS A 18 -11.24 -21.85 1.50
C LYS A 18 -10.99 -20.71 2.49
N GLU A 19 -10.97 -19.48 2.00
CA GLU A 19 -10.75 -18.26 2.81
C GLU A 19 -11.65 -18.21 4.04
N GLN A 20 -12.93 -18.55 3.86
CA GLN A 20 -13.91 -18.61 4.94
C GLN A 20 -13.45 -19.46 6.13
N GLN A 21 -12.71 -20.55 5.88
CA GLN A 21 -12.21 -21.42 6.95
C GLN A 21 -11.07 -20.75 7.72
N PHE A 22 -10.22 -19.95 7.06
CA PHE A 22 -9.22 -19.13 7.74
C PHE A 22 -9.88 -18.05 8.60
N ILE A 23 -10.90 -17.37 8.07
CA ILE A 23 -11.68 -16.33 8.76
C ILE A 23 -12.30 -16.90 10.04
N GLU A 24 -12.92 -18.08 9.97
CA GLU A 24 -13.53 -18.76 11.12
C GLU A 24 -12.50 -19.23 12.13
N ALA A 25 -11.41 -19.84 11.67
CA ALA A 25 -10.30 -20.30 12.52
C ALA A 25 -9.67 -19.13 13.30
N LEU A 26 -9.35 -18.02 12.62
CA LEU A 26 -8.79 -16.83 13.25
C LEU A 26 -9.79 -16.20 14.22
N THR A 27 -11.07 -16.10 13.86
CA THR A 27 -12.12 -15.58 14.76
C THR A 27 -12.22 -16.39 16.05
N LEU A 28 -12.17 -17.71 15.94
CA LEU A 28 -12.22 -18.61 17.07
C LEU A 28 -10.96 -18.48 17.94
N LEU A 29 -9.77 -18.41 17.34
CA LEU A 29 -8.52 -18.20 18.07
C LEU A 29 -8.53 -16.87 18.84
N ILE A 30 -9.02 -15.78 18.24
CA ILE A 30 -9.16 -14.48 18.94
C ILE A 30 -10.04 -14.64 20.18
N LYS A 31 -11.20 -15.29 20.05
CA LYS A 31 -12.11 -15.51 21.19
C LYS A 31 -11.47 -16.39 22.27
N LEU A 32 -10.80 -17.47 21.88
CA LEU A 32 -10.12 -18.35 22.83
C LEU A 32 -8.96 -17.66 23.52
N PHE A 33 -8.21 -16.81 22.82
CA PHE A 33 -7.13 -16.06 23.43
C PHE A 33 -7.68 -15.01 24.40
N LYS A 34 -8.69 -14.25 23.99
CA LYS A 34 -9.28 -13.17 24.78
C LYS A 34 -9.98 -13.64 26.05
N TYR A 35 -10.69 -14.76 25.99
CA TYR A 35 -11.54 -15.26 27.09
C TYR A 35 -11.04 -16.57 27.71
N GLY A 36 -9.99 -17.16 27.18
CA GLY A 36 -9.43 -18.42 27.67
C GLY A 36 -8.63 -18.26 28.96
N THR A 37 -8.44 -19.38 29.64
CA THR A 37 -7.55 -19.47 30.80
C THR A 37 -6.09 -19.26 30.40
N PRO A 38 -5.18 -18.96 31.34
CA PRO A 38 -3.73 -18.90 31.05
C PRO A 38 -3.21 -20.15 30.33
N GLU A 39 -3.67 -21.34 30.72
CA GLU A 39 -3.30 -22.60 30.07
C GLU A 39 -3.76 -22.61 28.61
N THR A 40 -4.98 -22.13 28.32
CA THR A 40 -5.50 -22.06 26.95
C THR A 40 -4.64 -21.15 26.07
N LYS A 41 -4.22 -20.00 26.60
CA LYS A 41 -3.34 -19.05 25.89
C LYS A 41 -1.97 -19.65 25.62
N GLU A 42 -1.36 -20.32 26.59
CA GLU A 42 -0.09 -21.05 26.40
C GLU A 42 -0.21 -22.17 25.36
N LEU A 43 -1.33 -22.90 25.37
CA LEU A 43 -1.60 -23.89 24.33
C LEU A 43 -1.71 -23.26 22.93
N ILE A 44 -2.37 -22.10 22.79
CA ILE A 44 -2.44 -21.39 21.52
C ILE A 44 -1.05 -20.96 21.07
N LYS A 45 -0.26 -20.33 21.95
CA LYS A 45 1.11 -19.87 21.63
C LYS A 45 2.04 -21.02 21.23
N SER A 46 1.88 -22.20 21.82
CA SER A 46 2.71 -23.37 21.53
C SER A 46 2.25 -24.16 20.29
N GLN A 47 0.96 -24.17 19.95
CA GLN A 47 0.42 -24.96 18.83
C GLN A 47 0.13 -24.17 17.56
N ILE A 48 -0.07 -22.86 17.66
CA ILE A 48 -0.28 -21.96 16.52
C ILE A 48 0.99 -21.13 16.35
N THR A 49 1.68 -21.31 15.23
CA THR A 49 2.93 -20.60 14.98
C THR A 49 2.67 -19.12 14.71
N VAL A 50 3.23 -18.23 15.53
CA VAL A 50 3.15 -16.77 15.34
C VAL A 50 3.56 -16.36 13.92
N PRO A 51 4.66 -16.89 13.33
CA PRO A 51 5.01 -16.59 11.94
C PRO A 51 3.92 -16.90 10.91
N ARG A 52 3.09 -17.92 11.15
CA ARG A 52 1.97 -18.23 10.26
C ARG A 52 0.86 -17.18 10.39
N ILE A 53 0.54 -16.75 11.60
CA ILE A 53 -0.41 -15.66 11.83
C ILE A 53 0.11 -14.37 11.19
N GLU A 54 1.40 -14.06 11.36
CA GLU A 54 2.05 -12.92 10.68
C GLU A 54 1.90 -13.00 9.16
N SER A 55 2.06 -14.19 8.56
CA SER A 55 1.82 -14.36 7.12
C SER A 55 0.38 -14.07 6.71
N PHE A 56 -0.61 -14.33 7.58
CA PHE A 56 -2.01 -13.99 7.30
C PHE A 56 -2.28 -12.48 7.39
N THR A 57 -1.47 -11.69 8.10
CA THR A 57 -1.57 -10.22 8.03
C THR A 57 -1.26 -9.66 6.65
N LEU A 58 -0.60 -10.46 5.81
CA LEU A 58 -0.27 -10.16 4.41
C LEU A 58 -1.26 -10.79 3.42
N HIS A 59 -2.33 -11.43 3.89
CA HIS A 59 -3.32 -12.05 3.03
C HIS A 59 -4.08 -10.98 2.21
N TYR A 60 -4.44 -11.30 0.96
CA TYR A 60 -5.15 -10.36 0.08
C TYR A 60 -6.60 -10.10 0.53
N ASP A 61 -7.25 -11.12 1.09
CA ASP A 61 -8.54 -10.98 1.76
C ASP A 61 -8.40 -10.12 3.03
N ASN A 62 -9.16 -9.02 3.07
CA ASN A 62 -9.11 -8.04 4.14
C ASN A 62 -9.63 -8.59 5.48
N ASP A 63 -10.58 -9.52 5.48
CA ASP A 63 -11.13 -10.10 6.71
C ASP A 63 -10.11 -11.03 7.35
N ILE A 64 -9.39 -11.81 6.55
CA ILE A 64 -8.29 -12.66 7.02
C ILE A 64 -7.19 -11.80 7.63
N SER A 65 -6.71 -10.77 6.92
CA SER A 65 -5.63 -9.92 7.40
C SER A 65 -6.00 -9.14 8.65
N THR A 66 -7.22 -8.57 8.71
CA THR A 66 -7.74 -7.86 9.89
C THR A 66 -7.87 -8.79 11.10
N LYS A 67 -8.34 -10.02 10.90
CA LYS A 67 -8.45 -11.00 12.00
C LYS A 67 -7.09 -11.51 12.46
N ALA A 68 -6.16 -11.72 11.54
CA ALA A 68 -4.79 -12.08 11.90
C ALA A 68 -4.12 -10.96 12.73
N LEU A 69 -4.31 -9.70 12.34
CA LEU A 69 -3.86 -8.55 13.13
C LEU A 69 -4.51 -8.50 14.51
N ALA A 70 -5.82 -8.72 14.60
CA ALA A 70 -6.52 -8.78 15.88
C ALA A 70 -6.03 -9.94 16.76
N LEU A 71 -5.64 -11.08 16.19
CA LEU A 71 -5.08 -12.18 16.96
C LEU A 71 -3.66 -11.86 17.46
N LEU A 72 -2.79 -11.33 16.59
CA LEU A 72 -1.45 -10.89 16.99
C LEU A 72 -1.50 -9.83 18.07
N LYS A 73 -2.48 -8.92 18.00
CA LYS A 73 -2.75 -7.93 19.03
C LYS A 73 -2.90 -8.58 20.40
N GLU A 74 -3.80 -9.54 20.51
CA GLU A 74 -4.10 -10.19 21.78
C GLU A 74 -2.87 -10.96 22.30
N ILE A 75 -2.09 -11.58 21.41
CA ILE A 75 -0.85 -12.29 21.75
C ILE A 75 0.24 -11.33 22.26
N GLU A 76 0.45 -10.20 21.58
CA GLU A 76 1.49 -9.23 21.93
C GLU A 76 1.09 -8.39 23.15
N GLU A 77 -0.18 -8.04 23.30
CA GLU A 77 -0.70 -7.37 24.50
C GLU A 77 -0.35 -8.13 25.77
N GLU A 78 -0.33 -9.47 25.77
CA GLU A 78 0.03 -10.23 26.96
C GLU A 78 1.47 -10.00 27.42
N LYS A 79 2.39 -9.73 26.48
CA LYS A 79 3.82 -9.50 26.73
C LYS A 79 4.15 -8.07 27.13
N MET A 80 3.22 -7.13 26.94
CA MET A 80 3.42 -5.71 27.20
C MET A 80 3.40 -5.39 28.69
N SER A 81 4.12 -4.33 29.08
CA SER A 81 4.01 -3.74 30.41
C SER A 81 2.60 -3.19 30.66
N ASP A 82 2.23 -3.00 31.93
CA ASP A 82 0.91 -2.45 32.26
C ASP A 82 0.76 -1.00 31.80
N GLU A 83 1.85 -0.23 31.80
CA GLU A 83 1.91 1.12 31.23
C GLU A 83 1.65 1.10 29.71
N ASP A 84 2.34 0.23 28.96
CA ASP A 84 2.17 0.14 27.50
C ASP A 84 0.76 -0.34 27.13
N LYS A 85 0.20 -1.29 27.89
CA LYS A 85 -1.19 -1.75 27.72
C LYS A 85 -2.18 -0.60 27.93
N LYS A 86 -1.93 0.25 28.94
CA LYS A 86 -2.80 1.39 29.25
C LYS A 86 -2.72 2.44 28.14
N GLU A 87 -1.52 2.71 27.61
CA GLU A 87 -1.33 3.61 26.48
C GLU A 87 -2.00 3.08 25.21
N LEU A 88 -1.80 1.80 24.87
CA LEU A 88 -2.44 1.18 23.71
C LEU A 88 -3.97 1.23 23.81
N LYS A 89 -4.55 0.90 24.97
CA LYS A 89 -6.00 0.99 25.19
C LYS A 89 -6.53 2.41 25.07
N LYS A 90 -5.76 3.41 25.50
CA LYS A 90 -6.10 4.83 25.31
C LYS A 90 -6.09 5.18 23.83
N CYS A 91 -5.04 4.85 23.09
CA CYS A 91 -4.99 5.09 21.65
C CYS A 91 -6.11 4.38 20.89
N GLU A 92 -6.43 3.13 21.23
CA GLU A 92 -7.57 2.41 20.65
C GLU A 92 -8.89 3.10 20.95
N HIS A 93 -9.07 3.59 22.18
CA HIS A 93 -10.26 4.32 22.57
C HIS A 93 -10.39 5.60 21.76
N ASP A 94 -9.33 6.41 21.70
CA ASP A 94 -9.29 7.67 20.96
C ASP A 94 -9.58 7.42 19.46
N MET A 95 -8.98 6.37 18.87
CA MET A 95 -9.22 6.02 17.47
C MET A 95 -10.63 5.47 17.21
N LYS A 96 -11.20 4.67 18.13
CA LYS A 96 -12.60 4.22 18.03
C LYS A 96 -13.57 5.38 18.21
N GLN A 97 -13.26 6.34 19.06
CA GLN A 97 -14.04 7.55 19.22
C GLN A 97 -14.02 8.36 17.93
N ILE A 98 -12.82 8.62 17.37
CA ILE A 98 -12.67 9.26 16.04
C ILE A 98 -13.48 8.50 14.99
N TYR A 99 -13.34 7.18 14.93
CA TYR A 99 -14.08 6.33 14.00
C TYR A 99 -15.59 6.53 14.15
N ASN A 100 -16.13 6.43 15.37
CA ASN A 100 -17.56 6.57 15.63
C ASN A 100 -18.08 7.97 15.31
N ASP A 101 -17.33 9.01 15.70
CA ASP A 101 -17.72 10.40 15.45
C ASP A 101 -17.66 10.74 13.96
N VAL A 102 -16.68 10.21 13.21
CA VAL A 102 -16.55 10.43 11.77
C VAL A 102 -17.55 9.59 10.97
N ILE A 103 -17.72 8.32 11.31
CA ILE A 103 -18.32 7.35 10.39
C ILE A 103 -19.81 7.16 10.63
N LEU A 104 -20.25 7.17 11.88
CA LEU A 104 -21.66 6.96 12.18
C LEU A 104 -22.46 8.26 12.07
N LYS A 105 -21.80 9.42 12.11
CA LYS A 105 -22.43 10.74 12.09
C LYS A 105 -21.95 11.58 10.92
N VAL A 106 -21.93 11.07 9.69
CA VAL A 106 -21.58 11.89 8.50
C VAL A 106 -22.69 12.93 8.24
N THR A 107 -22.75 13.93 9.10
CA THR A 107 -23.62 15.10 9.04
C THR A 107 -22.78 16.31 8.64
N GLU A 108 -23.43 17.41 8.25
CA GLU A 108 -22.74 18.69 8.02
C GLU A 108 -21.94 19.16 9.25
N GLU A 109 -22.34 18.75 10.45
CA GLU A 109 -21.61 18.97 11.71
C GLU A 109 -20.29 18.21 11.76
N CYS A 110 -20.23 17.01 11.18
CA CYS A 110 -19.02 16.21 11.10
C CYS A 110 -18.04 16.78 10.07
N LYS A 111 -18.55 17.23 8.90
CA LYS A 111 -17.76 18.04 7.96
C LYS A 111 -17.19 19.28 8.66
N LYS A 112 -17.96 19.94 9.51
CA LYS A 112 -17.50 21.09 10.31
C LYS A 112 -16.44 20.71 11.35
N MET A 113 -16.61 19.62 12.10
CA MET A 113 -15.59 19.13 13.05
C MET A 113 -14.28 18.76 12.36
N ILE A 114 -14.36 18.16 11.17
CA ILE A 114 -13.20 17.83 10.38
C ILE A 114 -12.56 19.11 9.79
N ALA A 115 -13.37 20.03 9.27
CA ALA A 115 -12.93 21.35 8.79
C ALA A 115 -12.32 22.21 9.90
N GLU A 116 -12.75 22.04 11.15
CA GLU A 116 -12.18 22.64 12.36
C GLU A 116 -10.86 21.99 12.81
N LYS A 117 -10.31 21.06 12.01
CA LYS A 117 -8.96 20.47 12.10
C LYS A 117 -8.68 19.63 13.34
N GLN A 118 -9.62 19.49 14.28
CA GLN A 118 -9.38 18.77 15.53
C GLN A 118 -9.15 17.27 15.27
N THR A 119 -9.97 16.65 14.43
CA THR A 119 -9.84 15.22 14.09
C THR A 119 -8.51 14.93 13.41
N LEU A 120 -8.12 15.73 12.40
CA LEU A 120 -6.85 15.53 11.69
C LEU A 120 -5.64 15.77 12.62
N LYS A 121 -5.73 16.73 13.53
CA LYS A 121 -4.71 16.97 14.57
C LYS A 121 -4.59 15.79 15.53
N MET A 122 -5.70 15.15 15.90
CA MET A 122 -5.68 13.95 16.75
C MET A 122 -5.03 12.78 16.01
N ILE A 123 -5.42 12.51 14.75
CA ILE A 123 -4.81 11.46 13.93
C ILE A 123 -3.29 11.70 13.82
N LYS A 124 -2.89 12.94 13.51
CA LYS A 124 -1.48 13.33 13.45
C LYS A 124 -0.75 13.06 14.77
N GLN A 125 -1.31 13.49 15.89
CA GLN A 125 -0.70 13.29 17.21
C GLN A 125 -0.56 11.81 17.57
N VAL A 126 -1.57 11.01 17.23
CA VAL A 126 -1.57 9.56 17.45
C VAL A 126 -0.46 8.90 16.63
N MET A 127 -0.30 9.27 15.36
CA MET A 127 0.80 8.79 14.52
C MET A 127 2.16 9.22 15.07
N HIS A 128 2.31 10.48 15.43
CA HIS A 128 3.55 11.03 15.96
C HIS A 128 3.98 10.30 17.25
N ASN A 129 3.05 10.07 18.17
CA ASN A 129 3.32 9.34 19.41
C ASN A 129 3.72 7.88 19.15
N ALA A 130 3.07 7.22 18.19
CA ALA A 130 3.37 5.85 17.79
C ALA A 130 4.77 5.68 17.17
N GLN A 131 5.39 6.78 16.73
CA GLN A 131 6.73 6.78 16.13
C GLN A 131 7.86 7.11 17.12
N ILE A 132 7.55 7.76 18.25
CA ILE A 132 8.55 8.17 19.26
C ILE A 132 8.97 6.97 20.12
N SER A 133 8.04 6.09 20.47
CA SER A 133 8.39 4.78 21.01
C SER A 133 8.99 3.94 19.87
N LYS A 134 10.01 3.11 20.16
CA LYS A 134 10.53 2.13 19.17
C LYS A 134 9.34 1.51 18.44
N ILE A 135 9.39 1.37 17.11
CA ILE A 135 8.24 0.90 16.31
C ILE A 135 7.92 -0.54 16.73
N THR A 136 7.15 -0.66 17.80
CA THR A 136 6.63 -1.91 18.32
C THR A 136 5.43 -2.30 17.48
N TRP A 137 4.98 -3.54 17.63
CA TRP A 137 3.71 -3.97 17.06
C TRP A 137 2.56 -3.03 17.42
N ALA A 138 2.51 -2.53 18.67
CA ALA A 138 1.53 -1.55 19.12
C ALA A 138 1.59 -0.24 18.32
N GLY A 139 2.81 0.28 18.08
CA GLY A 139 3.02 1.46 17.23
C GLY A 139 2.52 1.24 15.79
N GLN A 140 2.85 0.10 15.18
CA GLN A 140 2.38 -0.26 13.83
C GLN A 140 0.85 -0.36 13.76
N TYR A 141 0.21 -0.99 14.75
CA TYR A 141 -1.24 -1.11 14.82
C TYR A 141 -1.92 0.26 15.00
N ILE A 142 -1.35 1.16 15.80
CA ILE A 142 -1.85 2.52 15.95
C ILE A 142 -1.76 3.28 14.62
N VAL A 143 -0.65 3.14 13.88
CA VAL A 143 -0.52 3.76 12.55
C VAL A 143 -1.52 3.16 11.57
N TYR A 144 -1.76 1.85 11.61
CA TYR A 144 -2.84 1.21 10.84
C TYR A 144 -4.20 1.86 11.14
N LEU A 145 -4.56 2.03 12.41
CA LEU A 145 -5.83 2.68 12.78
C LEU A 145 -5.90 4.12 12.25
N ALA A 146 -4.81 4.88 12.38
CA ALA A 146 -4.73 6.25 11.87
C ALA A 146 -4.93 6.31 10.35
N CYS A 147 -4.25 5.43 9.61
CA CYS A 147 -4.38 5.29 8.17
C CYS A 147 -5.81 4.89 7.77
N TYR A 148 -6.42 3.96 8.49
CA TYR A 148 -7.79 3.50 8.26
C TYR A 148 -8.83 4.61 8.49
N ALA A 149 -8.66 5.39 9.55
CA ALA A 149 -9.49 6.56 9.80
C ALA A 149 -9.35 7.61 8.69
N THR A 150 -8.12 7.92 8.26
CA THR A 150 -7.85 8.83 7.13
C THR A 150 -8.51 8.35 5.84
N ASN A 151 -8.39 7.06 5.51
CA ASN A 151 -9.04 6.52 4.33
C ASN A 151 -10.55 6.62 4.38
N THR A 152 -11.15 6.37 5.55
CA THR A 152 -12.60 6.44 5.65
C THR A 152 -13.11 7.88 5.51
N LEU A 153 -12.30 8.87 5.92
CA LEU A 153 -12.57 10.29 5.68
C LEU A 153 -12.56 10.62 4.18
N ILE A 154 -11.61 10.05 3.44
CA ILE A 154 -11.47 10.22 1.99
C ILE A 154 -12.63 9.56 1.24
N ASP A 155 -12.91 8.28 1.52
CA ASP A 155 -13.92 7.47 0.83
C ASP A 155 -15.34 8.09 0.95
N LYS A 156 -15.55 8.93 1.96
CA LYS A 156 -16.82 9.63 2.23
C LYS A 156 -16.89 11.04 1.67
N GLU A 157 -15.87 11.45 0.91
CA GLU A 157 -15.68 12.83 0.43
C GLU A 157 -15.78 13.87 1.57
N ALA A 158 -15.54 13.44 2.81
CA ALA A 158 -15.69 14.27 3.99
C ALA A 158 -14.48 15.21 4.17
N VAL A 159 -13.36 14.87 3.52
CA VAL A 159 -12.10 15.61 3.55
C VAL A 159 -11.47 15.58 2.17
N LEU A 160 -11.15 16.76 1.65
CA LEU A 160 -10.40 16.87 0.41
C LEU A 160 -8.93 16.50 0.68
N SER A 161 -8.26 15.86 -0.27
CA SER A 161 -6.83 15.51 -0.20
C SER A 161 -5.95 16.71 0.19
N HIS A 162 -6.30 17.92 -0.27
CA HIS A 162 -5.67 19.18 0.14
C HIS A 162 -5.77 19.50 1.64
N GLU A 163 -6.86 19.12 2.30
CA GLU A 163 -7.02 19.31 3.74
C GLU A 163 -6.16 18.32 4.54
N LEU A 164 -6.02 17.09 4.03
CA LEU A 164 -5.09 16.11 4.59
C LEU A 164 -3.65 16.60 4.47
N GLU A 165 -3.27 17.17 3.34
CA GLU A 165 -1.95 17.79 3.18
C GLU A 165 -1.74 18.94 4.19
N LYS A 166 -2.68 19.89 4.26
CA LYS A 166 -2.60 21.03 5.20
C LYS A 166 -2.54 20.61 6.66
N SER A 167 -3.09 19.45 7.01
CA SER A 167 -3.04 18.94 8.37
C SER A 167 -1.67 18.40 8.77
N GLY A 168 -0.80 18.11 7.78
CA GLY A 168 0.50 17.48 7.98
C GLY A 168 0.44 15.99 8.25
N ILE A 169 -0.72 15.33 8.05
CA ILE A 169 -0.83 13.86 8.12
C ILE A 169 0.05 13.21 7.06
N VAL A 170 0.15 13.82 5.88
CA VAL A 170 0.98 13.30 4.78
C VAL A 170 2.46 13.31 5.17
N ASP A 171 2.92 14.36 5.85
CA ASP A 171 4.29 14.43 6.37
C ASP A 171 4.55 13.32 7.41
N GLU A 172 3.59 13.04 8.31
CA GLU A 172 3.73 11.95 9.28
C GLU A 172 3.72 10.57 8.60
N LEU A 173 2.96 10.37 7.52
CA LEU A 173 2.98 9.13 6.74
C LEU A 173 4.34 8.94 6.06
N ILE A 174 4.85 9.98 5.39
CA ILE A 174 6.17 9.95 4.75
C ILE A 174 7.25 9.67 5.80
N TYR A 175 7.20 10.36 6.95
CA TYR A 175 8.13 10.11 8.04
C TYR A 175 8.04 8.68 8.56
N PHE A 176 6.84 8.14 8.76
CA PHE A 176 6.62 6.76 9.18
C PHE A 176 7.30 5.76 8.23
N PHE A 177 7.03 5.88 6.93
CA PHE A 177 7.59 4.96 5.93
C PHE A 177 9.11 5.06 5.79
N ASN A 178 9.68 6.25 6.00
CA ASN A 178 11.14 6.43 6.03
C ASN A 178 11.81 5.82 7.27
N LYS A 179 11.06 5.58 8.36
CA LYS A 179 11.60 5.02 9.61
C LYS A 179 11.40 3.52 9.74
N LEU A 180 10.35 2.98 9.13
CA LEU A 180 10.03 1.57 9.24
C LEU A 180 10.96 0.75 8.33
N PRO A 181 11.62 -0.32 8.82
CA PRO A 181 12.39 -1.21 7.95
C PRO A 181 11.49 -1.84 6.90
N THR A 182 11.95 -1.95 5.65
CA THR A 182 11.14 -2.49 4.52
C THR A 182 10.55 -3.87 4.82
N LYS A 183 11.27 -4.70 5.58
CA LYS A 183 10.85 -6.04 6.01
C LYS A 183 9.72 -6.05 7.02
N GLU A 184 9.47 -4.94 7.72
CA GLU A 184 8.35 -4.77 8.65
C GLU A 184 7.13 -4.15 7.97
N ILE A 185 7.26 -3.73 6.71
CA ILE A 185 6.17 -3.10 5.98
C ILE A 185 5.26 -4.18 5.42
N ARG A 186 3.96 -3.99 5.67
CA ARG A 186 2.90 -4.95 5.40
C ARG A 186 1.92 -4.34 4.40
N SER A 187 1.15 -5.19 3.73
CA SER A 187 0.15 -4.76 2.75
C SER A 187 -0.86 -3.78 3.36
N PHE A 188 -1.26 -3.97 4.61
CA PHE A 188 -2.17 -3.05 5.30
C PHE A 188 -1.54 -1.68 5.61
N HIS A 189 -0.23 -1.51 5.67
CA HIS A 189 0.36 -0.18 5.74
C HIS A 189 0.22 0.53 4.37
N ILE A 190 0.48 -0.20 3.29
CA ILE A 190 0.54 0.35 1.94
C ILE A 190 -0.84 0.57 1.32
N ILE A 191 -1.82 -0.29 1.58
CA ILE A 191 -3.17 -0.16 1.01
C ILE A 191 -3.79 1.20 1.34
N HIS A 192 -3.44 1.77 2.50
CA HIS A 192 -3.95 3.08 2.89
C HIS A 192 -3.25 4.22 2.16
N LEU A 193 -1.92 4.14 2.05
CA LEU A 193 -1.18 5.08 1.21
C LEU A 193 -1.66 5.03 -0.24
N PHE A 194 -1.94 3.83 -0.76
CA PHE A 194 -2.48 3.64 -2.10
C PHE A 194 -3.82 4.33 -2.29
N LYS A 195 -4.81 4.06 -1.42
CA LYS A 195 -6.13 4.72 -1.44
C LYS A 195 -6.01 6.24 -1.34
N PHE A 196 -5.12 6.74 -0.48
CA PHE A 196 -4.86 8.16 -0.37
C PHE A 196 -4.33 8.76 -1.68
N VAL A 197 -3.32 8.14 -2.31
CA VAL A 197 -2.75 8.58 -3.59
C VAL A 197 -3.78 8.46 -4.72
N GLU A 198 -4.63 7.44 -4.69
CA GLU A 198 -5.71 7.24 -5.65
C GLU A 198 -6.72 8.39 -5.59
N ALA A 199 -7.12 8.81 -4.39
CA ALA A 199 -8.03 9.93 -4.21
C ALA A 199 -7.44 11.31 -4.52
N CYS A 200 -6.11 11.44 -4.53
CA CYS A 200 -5.45 12.69 -4.90
C CYS A 200 -5.70 13.06 -6.37
N SER A 201 -5.98 14.34 -6.62
CA SER A 201 -5.95 14.96 -7.94
C SER A 201 -4.53 14.97 -8.53
N ILE A 202 -4.40 15.26 -9.83
CA ILE A 202 -3.10 15.38 -10.51
C ILE A 202 -2.20 16.40 -9.79
N SER A 203 -2.72 17.58 -9.43
CA SER A 203 -1.93 18.60 -8.73
C SER A 203 -1.47 18.14 -7.34
N GLU A 204 -2.31 17.41 -6.61
CA GLU A 204 -1.97 16.88 -5.29
C GLU A 204 -0.91 15.77 -5.38
N ARG A 205 -1.01 14.86 -6.35
CA ARG A 205 0.03 13.84 -6.58
C ARG A 205 1.39 14.46 -6.92
N ARG A 206 1.41 15.54 -7.71
CA ARG A 206 2.63 16.31 -7.97
C ARG A 206 3.19 16.94 -6.70
N ARG A 207 2.30 17.41 -5.82
CA ARG A 207 2.68 17.98 -4.54
C ARG A 207 3.28 16.92 -3.60
N LEU A 208 2.80 15.67 -3.65
CA LEU A 208 3.42 14.54 -2.93
C LEU A 208 4.90 14.36 -3.28
N VAL A 209 5.27 14.57 -4.55
CA VAL A 209 6.68 14.54 -4.98
C VAL A 209 7.48 15.63 -4.27
N GLN A 210 6.96 16.86 -4.20
CA GLN A 210 7.64 18.00 -3.59
C GLN A 210 7.88 17.84 -2.09
N ILE A 211 6.98 17.14 -1.38
CA ILE A 211 7.13 16.83 0.05
C ILE A 211 7.96 15.55 0.30
N GLY A 212 8.46 14.91 -0.75
CA GLY A 212 9.46 13.84 -0.65
C GLY A 212 8.92 12.42 -0.59
N ILE A 213 7.73 12.13 -1.16
CA ILE A 213 7.17 10.76 -1.22
C ILE A 213 8.06 9.75 -1.98
N LEU A 214 8.94 10.23 -2.87
CA LEU A 214 9.79 9.36 -3.69
C LEU A 214 10.83 8.61 -2.85
N ASN A 215 11.33 9.23 -1.78
CA ASN A 215 12.32 8.59 -0.91
C ASN A 215 11.78 7.30 -0.24
N PRO A 216 10.65 7.34 0.51
CA PRO A 216 10.10 6.10 1.04
C PRO A 216 9.66 5.16 -0.07
N LEU A 217 9.13 5.65 -1.20
CA LEU A 217 8.73 4.78 -2.32
C LEU A 217 9.90 3.93 -2.85
N ASN A 218 11.08 4.53 -3.00
CA ASN A 218 12.30 3.80 -3.42
C ASN A 218 12.65 2.69 -2.42
N GLN A 219 12.70 3.01 -1.13
CA GLN A 219 12.97 2.02 -0.09
C GLN A 219 11.91 0.90 -0.08
N LEU A 220 10.65 1.25 -0.33
CA LEU A 220 9.51 0.37 -0.26
C LEU A 220 9.45 -0.63 -1.43
N LEU A 221 9.86 -0.23 -2.63
CA LEU A 221 9.82 -1.09 -3.83
C LEU A 221 10.75 -2.31 -3.75
N GLU A 222 11.63 -2.37 -2.75
CA GLU A 222 12.43 -3.56 -2.43
C GLU A 222 11.62 -4.67 -1.71
N ASN A 223 10.33 -4.46 -1.46
CA ASN A 223 9.51 -5.41 -0.71
C ASN A 223 9.23 -6.70 -1.51
N GLU A 224 9.48 -7.85 -0.88
CA GLU A 224 9.28 -9.18 -1.49
C GLU A 224 7.82 -9.64 -1.51
N ASN A 225 6.93 -9.01 -0.73
CA ASN A 225 5.52 -9.36 -0.70
C ASN A 225 4.81 -8.84 -1.96
N GLU A 226 4.33 -9.75 -2.81
CA GLU A 226 3.68 -9.41 -4.09
C GLU A 226 2.51 -8.42 -3.95
N ILE A 227 1.67 -8.56 -2.92
CA ILE A 227 0.52 -7.68 -2.72
C ILE A 227 0.99 -6.26 -2.37
N THR A 228 1.93 -6.14 -1.45
CA THR A 228 2.57 -4.87 -1.11
C THR A 228 3.22 -4.25 -2.35
N LEU A 229 4.00 -5.04 -3.10
CA LEU A 229 4.71 -4.60 -4.29
C LEU A 229 3.76 -4.14 -5.41
N LYS A 230 2.62 -4.80 -5.57
CA LYS A 230 1.56 -4.40 -6.50
C LYS A 230 1.06 -2.98 -6.17
N TYR A 231 0.68 -2.74 -4.92
CA TYR A 231 0.20 -1.42 -4.50
C TYR A 231 1.27 -0.34 -4.62
N LEU A 232 2.53 -0.65 -4.27
CA LEU A 232 3.65 0.28 -4.43
C LEU A 232 3.91 0.62 -5.91
N SER A 233 3.83 -0.38 -6.79
CA SER A 233 3.96 -0.17 -8.23
C SER A 233 2.83 0.70 -8.79
N GLN A 234 1.61 0.56 -8.25
CA GLN A 234 0.48 1.43 -8.60
C GLN A 234 0.65 2.85 -8.07
N ILE A 235 1.16 3.04 -6.84
CA ILE A 235 1.51 4.36 -6.31
C ILE A 235 2.54 5.03 -7.22
N ALA A 236 3.59 4.31 -7.61
CA ALA A 236 4.61 4.81 -8.54
C ALA A 236 3.99 5.23 -9.89
N LEU A 237 3.13 4.39 -10.47
CA LEU A 237 2.41 4.69 -11.71
C LEU A 237 1.63 6.02 -11.59
N ARG A 238 0.80 6.16 -10.55
CA ARG A 238 -0.06 7.34 -10.36
C ARG A 238 0.75 8.63 -10.18
N ILE A 239 1.89 8.55 -9.49
CA ILE A 239 2.78 9.71 -9.28
C ILE A 239 3.49 10.07 -10.59
N ILE A 240 4.07 9.09 -11.27
CA ILE A 240 4.84 9.30 -12.50
C ILE A 240 3.96 9.80 -13.64
N SER A 241 2.77 9.24 -13.81
CA SER A 241 1.82 9.70 -14.82
C SER A 241 1.36 11.13 -14.53
N ALA A 242 1.01 11.45 -13.28
CA ALA A 242 0.55 12.80 -12.91
C ALA A 242 1.60 13.90 -13.13
N VAL A 243 2.90 13.59 -12.98
CA VAL A 243 3.97 14.54 -13.32
C VAL A 243 4.20 14.57 -14.84
N GLY A 244 4.12 13.42 -15.51
CA GLY A 244 4.26 13.30 -16.97
C GLY A 244 3.19 14.07 -17.75
N ASP A 245 1.93 13.98 -17.33
CA ASP A 245 0.77 14.62 -17.97
C ASP A 245 0.84 16.16 -17.98
N ASN A 246 1.66 16.75 -17.10
CA ASN A 246 1.90 18.19 -17.10
C ASN A 246 3.02 18.62 -18.07
N SER A 247 3.61 17.69 -18.80
CA SER A 247 4.69 17.97 -19.75
C SER A 247 4.11 18.14 -21.14
N GLU A 248 4.60 19.12 -21.89
CA GLU A 248 4.21 19.30 -23.28
C GLU A 248 4.52 18.05 -24.11
N ASP A 249 3.77 17.83 -25.19
CA ASP A 249 4.02 16.73 -26.14
C ASP A 249 5.44 16.81 -26.68
N GLY A 250 6.09 15.64 -26.78
CA GLY A 250 7.49 15.53 -27.20
C GLY A 250 8.49 15.93 -26.12
N LYS A 251 8.05 16.32 -24.91
CA LYS A 251 8.95 16.60 -23.78
C LYS A 251 9.09 15.37 -22.87
N PRO A 252 10.32 15.09 -22.39
CA PRO A 252 10.56 14.03 -21.41
C PRO A 252 9.76 14.22 -20.12
N ASN A 253 9.43 13.11 -19.45
CA ASN A 253 8.87 13.16 -18.09
C ASN A 253 9.85 13.84 -17.12
N PRO A 254 9.46 14.90 -16.39
CA PRO A 254 10.32 15.64 -15.48
C PRO A 254 10.94 14.80 -14.36
N LEU A 255 10.31 13.68 -13.97
CA LEU A 255 10.84 12.79 -12.94
C LEU A 255 11.92 11.83 -13.45
N ARG A 256 12.16 11.73 -14.77
CA ARG A 256 13.01 10.68 -15.34
C ARG A 256 14.42 10.67 -14.72
N GLU A 257 15.09 11.82 -14.70
CA GLU A 257 16.46 11.89 -14.17
C GLU A 257 16.50 11.66 -12.66
N GLN A 258 15.55 12.21 -11.89
CA GLN A 258 15.47 12.00 -10.45
C GLN A 258 15.21 10.51 -10.12
N MET A 259 14.25 9.87 -10.77
CA MET A 259 13.91 8.45 -10.56
C MET A 259 15.07 7.52 -10.91
N ASN A 260 15.90 7.90 -11.89
CA ASN A 260 17.12 7.18 -12.21
C ASN A 260 18.17 7.35 -11.11
N GLN A 261 18.40 8.57 -10.63
CA GLN A 261 19.34 8.88 -9.56
C GLN A 261 18.96 8.21 -8.23
N ASP A 262 17.66 8.20 -7.91
CA ASP A 262 17.12 7.62 -6.68
C ASP A 262 17.12 6.07 -6.73
N GLY A 263 17.27 5.46 -7.91
CA GLY A 263 17.29 4.00 -8.09
C GLY A 263 15.93 3.36 -8.39
N ILE A 264 14.84 4.13 -8.31
CA ILE A 264 13.46 3.69 -8.56
C ILE A 264 13.32 3.10 -9.97
N GLN A 265 13.94 3.73 -10.98
CA GLN A 265 13.92 3.22 -12.36
C GLN A 265 14.52 1.80 -12.44
N GLY A 266 15.62 1.55 -11.73
CA GLY A 266 16.28 0.25 -11.68
C GLY A 266 15.40 -0.81 -11.03
N GLN A 267 14.72 -0.46 -9.94
CA GLN A 267 13.77 -1.35 -9.26
C GLN A 267 12.58 -1.69 -10.16
N LEU A 268 11.99 -0.71 -10.86
CA LEU A 268 10.89 -0.97 -11.81
C LEU A 268 11.30 -1.91 -12.95
N LEU A 269 12.54 -1.78 -13.45
CA LEU A 269 13.08 -2.71 -14.44
C LEU A 269 13.24 -4.11 -13.86
N GLN A 270 13.74 -4.25 -12.62
CA GLN A 270 13.85 -5.55 -11.95
C GLN A 270 12.48 -6.21 -11.76
N ILE A 271 11.48 -5.46 -11.29
CA ILE A 271 10.10 -5.91 -11.13
C ILE A 271 9.53 -6.36 -12.48
N PHE A 272 9.74 -5.58 -13.55
CA PHE A 272 9.29 -5.96 -14.89
C PHE A 272 9.90 -7.29 -15.36
N HIS A 273 11.21 -7.47 -15.17
CA HIS A 273 11.92 -8.68 -15.63
C HIS A 273 11.66 -9.92 -14.78
N TYR A 274 11.24 -9.77 -13.52
CA TYR A 274 11.02 -10.91 -12.63
C TYR A 274 9.81 -11.76 -13.04
N GLN A 275 10.07 -12.97 -13.54
CA GLN A 275 9.03 -13.83 -14.14
C GLN A 275 8.29 -14.72 -13.12
N ASN A 276 8.68 -14.75 -11.85
CA ASN A 276 8.16 -15.72 -10.89
C ASN A 276 7.01 -15.20 -10.01
N TYR A 277 6.52 -13.98 -10.24
CA TYR A 277 5.34 -13.50 -9.52
C TYR A 277 4.12 -14.38 -9.81
N LYS A 278 3.32 -14.67 -8.78
CA LYS A 278 1.99 -15.28 -8.96
C LYS A 278 1.06 -14.30 -9.66
N ASP A 279 1.07 -13.04 -9.23
CA ASP A 279 0.31 -11.97 -9.87
C ASP A 279 1.10 -11.30 -11.01
N LYS A 280 0.75 -11.63 -12.27
CA LYS A 280 1.38 -11.06 -13.47
C LYS A 280 0.97 -9.60 -13.76
N GLU A 281 -0.02 -9.06 -13.05
CA GLU A 281 -0.33 -7.63 -13.15
C GLU A 281 0.82 -6.78 -12.60
N ILE A 282 1.63 -7.28 -11.67
CA ILE A 282 2.81 -6.57 -11.14
C ILE A 282 3.79 -6.20 -12.26
N ASN A 283 4.15 -7.17 -13.11
CA ASN A 283 5.00 -6.91 -14.29
C ASN A 283 4.36 -5.90 -15.24
N SER A 284 3.04 -5.96 -15.40
CA SER A 284 2.29 -5.10 -16.31
C SER A 284 2.27 -3.66 -15.81
N ILE A 285 2.02 -3.45 -14.52
CA ILE A 285 2.06 -2.13 -13.89
C ILE A 285 3.48 -1.56 -13.99
N ALA A 286 4.53 -2.34 -13.72
CA ALA A 286 5.91 -1.88 -13.88
C ALA A 286 6.24 -1.46 -15.32
N ALA A 287 5.81 -2.24 -16.33
CA ALA A 287 5.99 -1.88 -17.74
C ALA A 287 5.27 -0.58 -18.12
N ILE A 288 4.03 -0.40 -17.64
CA ILE A 288 3.23 0.81 -17.86
C ILE A 288 3.93 2.01 -17.22
N THR A 289 4.35 1.89 -15.96
CA THR A 289 5.08 2.94 -15.24
C THR A 289 6.35 3.35 -15.97
N LEU A 290 7.12 2.39 -16.50
CA LEU A 290 8.29 2.66 -17.32
C LEU A 290 7.92 3.38 -18.63
N GLY A 291 6.80 3.02 -19.28
CA GLY A 291 6.32 3.73 -20.46
C GLY A 291 6.04 5.21 -20.18
N PHE A 292 5.34 5.52 -19.09
CA PHE A 292 5.13 6.92 -18.66
C PHE A 292 6.42 7.64 -18.26
N LEU A 293 7.35 6.95 -17.60
CA LEU A 293 8.64 7.53 -17.19
C LEU A 293 9.52 7.90 -18.40
N TYR A 294 9.42 7.13 -19.48
CA TYR A 294 10.15 7.33 -20.73
C TYR A 294 9.33 8.06 -21.80
N LYS A 295 8.30 8.84 -21.42
CA LYS A 295 7.62 9.79 -22.32
C LYS A 295 8.63 10.52 -23.19
N ALA A 296 8.43 10.52 -24.51
CA ALA A 296 9.25 11.20 -25.51
C ALA A 296 10.77 10.87 -25.48
N VAL A 297 11.19 9.79 -24.80
CA VAL A 297 12.59 9.38 -24.71
C VAL A 297 12.75 7.90 -25.04
N LEU A 298 13.90 7.55 -25.62
CA LEU A 298 14.25 6.16 -25.87
C LEU A 298 14.34 5.35 -24.57
N LEU A 299 13.62 4.23 -24.54
CA LEU A 299 13.78 3.20 -23.53
C LEU A 299 15.21 2.61 -23.55
N PRO A 300 15.68 2.01 -22.43
CA PRO A 300 16.98 1.34 -22.38
C PRO A 300 17.05 0.24 -23.45
N SER A 301 18.14 0.18 -24.20
CA SER A 301 18.30 -0.72 -25.35
C SER A 301 18.05 -2.19 -25.02
N GLU A 302 18.44 -2.64 -23.82
CA GLU A 302 18.30 -4.03 -23.37
C GLU A 302 16.84 -4.44 -23.05
N SER A 303 16.00 -3.46 -22.68
CA SER A 303 14.65 -3.70 -22.17
C SER A 303 13.54 -3.12 -23.04
N GLY A 304 13.87 -2.17 -23.93
CA GLY A 304 12.89 -1.35 -24.62
C GLY A 304 11.92 -2.13 -25.50
N SER A 305 12.41 -3.08 -26.31
CA SER A 305 11.55 -3.92 -27.15
C SER A 305 10.61 -4.78 -26.31
N LYS A 306 11.13 -5.40 -25.23
CA LYS A 306 10.33 -6.23 -24.32
C LYS A 306 9.22 -5.45 -23.65
N ILE A 307 9.50 -4.22 -23.20
CA ILE A 307 8.48 -3.34 -22.58
C ILE A 307 7.40 -3.02 -23.61
N ILE A 308 7.77 -2.58 -24.81
CA ILE A 308 6.82 -2.24 -25.88
C ILE A 308 5.96 -3.45 -26.26
N ASP A 309 6.56 -4.61 -26.45
CA ASP A 309 5.83 -5.83 -26.81
C ASP A 309 4.90 -6.28 -25.69
N HIS A 310 5.32 -6.16 -24.44
CA HIS A 310 4.46 -6.43 -23.28
C HIS A 310 3.26 -5.48 -23.23
N LEU A 311 3.47 -4.17 -23.39
CA LEU A 311 2.39 -3.19 -23.41
C LEU A 311 1.39 -3.47 -24.54
N LYS A 312 1.88 -3.81 -25.74
CA LYS A 312 1.02 -4.21 -26.88
C LYS A 312 0.18 -5.43 -26.56
N GLN A 313 0.72 -6.44 -25.87
CA GLN A 313 -0.08 -7.61 -25.47
C GLN A 313 -1.14 -7.23 -24.43
N LYS A 314 -0.87 -6.24 -23.58
CA LYS A 314 -1.78 -5.81 -22.50
C LYS A 314 -2.94 -4.94 -22.97
N ILE A 315 -2.95 -4.45 -24.20
CA ILE A 315 -4.14 -3.78 -24.78
C ILE A 315 -5.33 -4.74 -24.97
N LEU A 316 -5.09 -6.06 -24.95
CA LEU A 316 -6.12 -7.10 -25.05
C LEU A 316 -6.45 -7.72 -23.67
N HIS A 317 -6.05 -7.09 -22.58
CA HIS A 317 -6.26 -7.60 -21.23
C HIS A 317 -7.73 -7.42 -20.78
N TYR A 318 -8.22 -8.28 -19.88
CA TYR A 318 -9.58 -8.16 -19.37
C TYR A 318 -9.76 -7.01 -18.37
N ASN A 319 -8.67 -6.62 -17.69
CA ASN A 319 -8.66 -5.49 -16.77
C ASN A 319 -8.56 -4.17 -17.56
N GLN A 320 -9.67 -3.43 -17.64
CA GLN A 320 -9.78 -2.19 -18.41
C GLN A 320 -8.73 -1.14 -18.01
N PHE A 321 -8.41 -1.01 -16.72
CA PHE A 321 -7.38 -0.08 -16.26
C PHE A 321 -6.01 -0.39 -16.88
N ILE A 322 -5.65 -1.67 -17.01
CA ILE A 322 -4.40 -2.11 -17.63
C ILE A 322 -4.41 -1.81 -19.13
N VAL A 323 -5.55 -1.99 -19.81
CA VAL A 323 -5.70 -1.70 -21.24
C VAL A 323 -5.49 -0.22 -21.52
N GLU A 324 -6.23 0.64 -20.83
CA GLU A 324 -6.17 2.10 -20.99
C GLU A 324 -4.77 2.62 -20.68
N SER A 325 -4.21 2.24 -19.53
CA SER A 325 -2.88 2.69 -19.13
C SER A 325 -1.77 2.19 -20.06
N SER A 326 -1.93 1.00 -20.66
CA SER A 326 -0.96 0.48 -21.64
C SER A 326 -1.01 1.24 -22.96
N LEU A 327 -2.21 1.63 -23.41
CA LEU A 327 -2.39 2.46 -24.60
C LEU A 327 -1.76 3.85 -24.38
N ASP A 328 -2.03 4.47 -23.23
CA ASP A 328 -1.45 5.76 -22.87
C ASP A 328 0.08 5.67 -22.80
N ALA A 329 0.63 4.66 -22.13
CA ALA A 329 2.07 4.43 -22.08
C ALA A 329 2.69 4.28 -23.49
N LEU A 330 2.04 3.56 -24.41
CA LEU A 330 2.49 3.43 -25.80
C LEU A 330 2.42 4.77 -26.55
N ALA A 331 1.38 5.58 -26.33
CA ALA A 331 1.25 6.90 -26.93
C ALA A 331 2.39 7.83 -26.46
N GLN A 332 2.66 7.85 -25.15
CA GLN A 332 3.74 8.65 -24.55
C GLN A 332 5.13 8.24 -25.08
N LEU A 333 5.36 6.94 -25.30
CA LEU A 333 6.60 6.44 -25.91
C LEU A 333 6.73 6.85 -27.38
N ALA A 334 5.62 6.86 -28.12
CA ALA A 334 5.60 7.20 -29.55
C ALA A 334 5.94 8.68 -29.84
N GLU A 335 5.84 9.56 -28.84
CA GLU A 335 6.29 10.95 -28.93
C GLU A 335 7.81 11.09 -29.13
N CYS A 336 8.58 10.02 -28.91
CA CYS A 336 10.01 10.04 -29.16
C CYS A 336 10.28 10.14 -30.68
N GLU A 337 10.80 11.28 -31.15
CA GLU A 337 11.10 11.52 -32.57
C GLU A 337 12.02 10.45 -33.20
N CYS A 338 12.90 9.84 -32.39
CA CYS A 338 13.76 8.74 -32.84
C CYS A 338 12.98 7.47 -33.22
N ILE A 339 11.79 7.26 -32.66
CA ILE A 339 10.91 6.13 -32.96
C ILE A 339 10.14 6.39 -34.27
N LEU A 340 9.71 7.64 -34.51
CA LEU A 340 9.01 8.03 -35.74
C LEU A 340 9.86 7.76 -36.99
N HIS A 341 11.18 7.98 -36.94
CA HIS A 341 12.07 7.62 -38.04
C HIS A 341 12.18 6.11 -38.27
N LYS A 342 12.12 5.28 -37.23
CA LYS A 342 12.14 3.81 -37.37
C LYS A 342 10.81 3.26 -37.89
N ILE A 343 9.68 3.83 -37.46
CA ILE A 343 8.34 3.44 -37.93
C ILE A 343 8.16 3.83 -39.40
N ASN A 344 8.55 5.04 -39.80
CA ASN A 344 8.47 5.47 -41.20
C ASN A 344 9.32 4.60 -42.13
N ASN A 345 10.47 4.09 -41.67
CA ASN A 345 11.29 3.18 -42.47
C ASN A 345 10.69 1.78 -42.65
N ILE A 346 9.73 1.37 -41.82
CA ILE A 346 9.02 0.07 -41.95
C ILE A 346 7.84 0.17 -42.93
N PHE A 347 7.18 1.33 -43.00
CA PHE A 347 6.03 1.56 -43.89
C PHE A 347 6.41 2.09 -45.29
N ILE A 348 7.62 2.60 -45.48
CA ILE A 348 8.09 3.08 -46.80
C ILE A 348 8.83 1.98 -47.58
N ASN A 349 9.26 0.89 -46.92
CA ASN A 349 10.01 -0.21 -47.54
C ASN A 349 9.21 -1.51 -47.70
N ASN A 350 7.89 -1.48 -47.49
CA ASN A 350 6.93 -2.49 -47.93
C ASN A 350 5.92 -1.83 -48.86
#